data_AF-A0A955CHM4-F1
#
_entry.id   AF-A0A955CHM4-F1
#
_cell.length_a   1.000
_cell.length_b   1.000
_cell.length_c   1.000
_cell.angle_alpha   90.00
_cell.angle_beta   90.00
_cell.angle_gamma   90.00
#
_symmetry.space_group_name_H-M   'P 1'
#
loop_
_entity.id
_entity.type
_entity.pdbx_description
1 polymer ?
#
loop_
_entity_poly.entity_id
_entity_poly.type
_entity_poly.pdbx_seq_one_letter_code
_entity_poly.pdbx_strand_id
1 'polypeptide(L)'
;MSTEHPPIPQSAIALLLTAAIGLAVVGYVIGIDWSSPEPEPDLDHLEEMADRAPEGMLPENAVASNTVASSVSIPAPRYSEMRLRETGPTSKSTPSLQQIHTVYDYQRCISCHDPHTLRVHPSDEAKQQSLVTRAERRAFNGAPPVIPHTVEHTDDAACFACHGQGARVGDRVANRLSHRFLVNCVQCHAEPAPKPFAELAGEIEFTSTFRGLPTPSSGDRAFDGAPPVIPHSTWMRENCLSCHGGTVGWPGLEVTHRWRTNCTQCHAVSAEFEQAIVMAAGTTRWVP
;
A
#
# COMPACT_ATOMS: atom_id res chain seq x y z
N MET A 1 46.12 25.93 -18.15
CA MET A 1 46.04 25.74 -19.61
C MET A 1 44.67 25.18 -19.91
N SER A 2 43.73 26.03 -20.33
CA SER A 2 42.39 25.60 -20.71
C SER A 2 42.47 25.01 -22.11
N THR A 3 42.19 23.72 -22.23
CA THR A 3 42.07 23.04 -23.53
C THR A 3 40.69 23.33 -24.10
N GLU A 4 40.61 24.30 -25.00
CA GLU A 4 39.39 24.53 -25.78
C GLU A 4 39.25 23.39 -26.80
N HIS A 5 38.20 22.59 -26.66
CA HIS A 5 37.86 21.58 -27.65
C HIS A 5 37.20 22.25 -28.86
N PRO A 6 37.57 21.86 -30.09
CA PRO A 6 36.93 22.40 -31.28
C PRO A 6 35.44 22.05 -31.31
N PRO A 7 34.59 22.96 -31.81
CA PRO A 7 33.15 22.71 -31.89
C PRO A 7 32.86 21.52 -32.82
N ILE A 8 31.97 20.63 -32.38
CA ILE A 8 31.52 19.47 -33.17
C ILE A 8 30.78 20.01 -34.41
N PRO A 9 31.14 19.56 -35.64
CA PRO A 9 30.47 20.01 -36.84
C PRO A 9 28.98 19.61 -36.82
N GLN A 10 28.10 20.54 -37.20
CA GLN A 10 26.65 20.31 -37.18
C GLN A 10 26.20 19.08 -37.99
N SER A 11 26.94 18.73 -39.04
CA SER A 11 26.73 17.52 -39.83
C SER A 11 26.91 16.24 -39.02
N ALA A 12 27.86 16.21 -38.07
CA ALA A 12 28.06 15.05 -37.20
C ALA A 12 26.91 14.88 -36.20
N ILE A 13 26.35 16.00 -35.69
CA ILE A 13 25.19 15.98 -34.81
C ILE A 13 23.95 15.45 -35.55
N ALA A 14 23.71 15.94 -36.77
CA ALA A 14 22.59 15.47 -37.60
C ALA A 14 22.70 13.98 -37.94
N LEU A 15 23.91 13.49 -38.22
CA LEU A 15 24.14 12.08 -38.53
C LEU A 15 23.89 11.17 -37.31
N LEU A 16 24.34 11.58 -36.13
CA LEU A 16 24.11 10.86 -34.87
C LEU A 16 22.63 10.78 -34.51
N LEU A 17 21.89 11.90 -34.65
CA LEU A 17 20.45 11.93 -34.37
C LEU A 17 19.67 11.04 -35.35
N THR A 18 20.03 11.08 -36.63
CA THR A 18 19.38 10.23 -37.64
C THR A 18 19.62 8.75 -37.37
N ALA A 19 20.86 8.38 -36.99
CA ALA A 19 21.19 7.01 -36.61
C ALA A 19 20.43 6.55 -35.36
N ALA A 20 20.31 7.40 -34.33
CA ALA A 20 19.58 7.09 -33.11
C ALA A 20 18.09 6.88 -33.36
N ILE A 21 17.46 7.74 -34.19
CA ILE A 21 16.04 7.59 -34.56
C ILE A 21 15.83 6.31 -35.39
N GLY A 22 16.72 6.02 -36.33
CA GLY A 22 16.66 4.80 -37.13
C GLY A 22 16.71 3.53 -36.27
N LEU A 23 17.61 3.49 -35.28
CA LEU A 23 17.72 2.38 -34.33
C LEU A 23 16.45 2.24 -33.47
N ALA A 24 15.88 3.34 -32.99
CA ALA A 24 14.65 3.32 -32.20
C ALA A 24 13.44 2.78 -33.01
N VAL A 25 13.30 3.21 -34.27
CA VAL A 25 12.23 2.73 -35.16
C VAL A 25 12.40 1.24 -35.48
N VAL A 26 13.63 0.79 -35.76
CA VAL A 26 13.90 -0.63 -35.99
C VAL A 26 13.56 -1.44 -34.75
N GLY A 27 13.99 -1.01 -33.55
CA GLY A 27 13.68 -1.65 -32.26
C GLY A 27 12.17 -1.78 -32.01
N TYR A 28 11.40 -0.72 -32.32
CA TYR A 28 9.94 -0.74 -32.22
C TYR A 28 9.29 -1.75 -33.19
N VAL A 29 9.75 -1.82 -34.44
CA VAL A 29 9.19 -2.73 -35.46
C VAL A 29 9.50 -4.20 -35.16
N ILE A 30 10.69 -4.48 -34.62
CA ILE A 30 11.10 -5.85 -34.28
C ILE A 30 10.68 -6.29 -32.87
N GLY A 31 10.00 -5.42 -32.11
CA GLY A 31 9.51 -5.75 -30.78
C GLY A 31 10.61 -5.99 -29.74
N ILE A 32 11.76 -5.31 -29.86
CA ILE A 32 12.71 -5.24 -28.75
C ILE A 32 12.08 -4.35 -27.67
N ASP A 33 11.38 -4.98 -26.75
CA ASP A 33 11.00 -4.35 -25.49
C ASP A 33 12.27 -4.17 -24.66
N TRP A 34 12.70 -2.92 -24.47
CA TRP A 34 13.82 -2.59 -23.59
C TRP A 34 13.41 -2.59 -22.11
N SER A 35 12.22 -3.12 -21.78
CA SER A 35 11.95 -3.57 -20.42
C SER A 35 13.01 -4.60 -20.05
N SER A 36 13.96 -4.23 -19.19
CA SER A 36 14.89 -5.16 -18.57
C SER A 36 14.08 -6.38 -18.10
N PRO A 37 14.48 -7.62 -18.44
CA PRO A 37 13.82 -8.78 -17.87
C PRO A 37 13.92 -8.64 -16.35
N GLU A 38 12.76 -8.55 -15.69
CA GLU A 38 12.73 -8.69 -14.24
C GLU A 38 13.40 -10.04 -13.95
N PRO A 39 14.38 -10.11 -13.02
CA PRO A 39 14.99 -11.38 -12.69
C PRO A 39 13.87 -12.30 -12.21
N GLU A 40 13.62 -13.38 -12.97
CA GLU A 40 12.73 -14.42 -12.48
C GLU A 40 13.28 -14.89 -11.13
N PRO A 41 12.44 -14.98 -10.09
CA PRO A 41 12.90 -15.47 -8.80
C PRO A 41 13.42 -16.89 -9.00
N ASP A 42 14.70 -17.09 -8.69
CA ASP A 42 15.36 -18.38 -8.66
C ASP A 42 14.72 -19.25 -7.57
N LEU A 43 13.69 -20.00 -7.96
CA LEU A 43 12.90 -20.86 -7.06
C LEU A 43 13.71 -22.04 -6.52
N ASP A 44 14.80 -22.42 -7.21
CA ASP A 44 15.65 -23.54 -6.81
C ASP A 44 16.50 -23.19 -5.57
N HIS A 45 16.78 -21.90 -5.34
CA HIS A 45 17.52 -21.46 -4.16
C HIS A 45 16.68 -21.39 -2.87
N LEU A 46 15.34 -21.40 -2.97
CA LEU A 46 14.45 -21.37 -1.80
C LEU A 46 14.24 -22.76 -1.18
N GLU A 47 14.34 -23.85 -1.96
CA GLU A 47 14.23 -25.21 -1.43
C GLU A 47 15.46 -25.62 -0.60
N GLU A 48 16.67 -25.20 -0.99
CA GLU A 48 17.90 -25.57 -0.25
C GLU A 48 18.03 -24.87 1.12
N MET A 49 17.30 -23.78 1.35
CA MET A 49 17.28 -23.07 2.64
C MET A 49 16.26 -23.63 3.64
N ALA A 50 15.28 -24.42 3.18
CA ALA A 50 14.27 -25.03 4.03
C ALA A 50 14.78 -26.28 4.79
N ASP A 51 15.79 -26.97 4.25
CA ASP A 51 16.31 -28.24 4.78
C ASP A 51 17.40 -28.10 5.86
N ARG A 52 17.70 -26.88 6.35
CA ARG A 52 18.72 -26.62 7.39
C ARG A 52 18.17 -26.10 8.72
N ALA A 53 16.92 -26.45 9.08
CA ALA A 53 16.43 -26.21 10.44
C ALA A 53 16.92 -27.33 11.40
N PRO A 54 17.65 -27.01 12.49
CA PRO A 54 18.04 -28.02 13.47
C PRO A 54 16.82 -28.51 14.26
N GLU A 55 16.56 -29.81 14.19
CA GLU A 55 15.62 -30.49 15.07
C GLU A 55 16.13 -30.48 16.51
N GLY A 56 15.28 -29.99 17.42
CA GLY A 56 15.38 -30.30 18.85
C GLY A 56 15.84 -29.15 19.74
N MET A 57 14.89 -28.31 20.17
CA MET A 57 14.89 -27.79 21.56
C MET A 57 13.56 -27.09 21.86
N LEU A 58 12.60 -27.83 22.44
CA LEU A 58 11.52 -27.23 23.22
C LEU A 58 11.98 -27.15 24.68
N PRO A 59 11.84 -26.01 25.38
CA PRO A 59 11.77 -26.04 26.83
C PRO A 59 10.32 -25.99 27.29
N GLU A 60 10.00 -26.97 28.14
CA GLU A 60 8.83 -27.01 29.00
C GLU A 60 8.82 -25.84 30.00
N ASN A 61 7.61 -25.36 30.27
CA ASN A 61 7.12 -24.77 31.51
C ASN A 61 8.16 -24.22 32.51
N ALA A 62 8.28 -22.89 32.57
CA ALA A 62 8.74 -22.19 33.77
C ALA A 62 7.82 -21.01 34.08
N VAL A 63 6.82 -21.29 34.92
CA VAL A 63 6.20 -20.27 35.78
C VAL A 63 7.25 -19.93 36.84
N ALA A 64 7.86 -18.75 36.77
CA ALA A 64 8.78 -18.27 37.78
C ALA A 64 8.49 -16.79 38.13
N SER A 65 8.12 -16.64 39.39
CA SER A 65 8.00 -15.47 40.25
C SER A 65 8.73 -14.20 39.83
N ASN A 66 7.98 -13.09 39.89
CA ASN A 66 8.46 -11.71 39.96
C ASN A 66 9.49 -11.56 41.08
N THR A 67 10.77 -11.66 40.71
CA THR A 67 11.88 -11.22 41.53
C THR A 67 12.40 -9.97 40.86
N VAL A 68 12.34 -8.83 41.56
CA VAL A 68 12.79 -7.53 41.06
C VAL A 68 14.29 -7.61 40.79
N ALA A 69 14.66 -7.90 39.55
CA ALA A 69 16.04 -7.95 39.11
C ALA A 69 16.60 -6.53 39.05
N SER A 70 17.80 -6.36 39.61
CA SER A 70 18.63 -5.16 39.48
C SER A 70 18.64 -4.69 38.03
N SER A 71 18.45 -3.39 37.82
CA SER A 71 18.48 -2.75 36.51
C SER A 71 19.87 -2.89 35.90
N VAL A 72 20.08 -4.00 35.18
CA VAL A 72 21.18 -4.13 34.24
C VAL A 72 20.98 -3.03 33.20
N SER A 73 21.85 -2.02 33.25
CA SER A 73 21.93 -0.97 32.25
C SER A 73 22.27 -1.63 30.91
N ILE A 74 21.26 -1.81 30.06
CA ILE A 74 21.49 -2.22 28.68
C ILE A 74 22.00 -0.97 27.95
N PRO A 75 23.24 -0.99 27.42
CA PRO A 75 23.77 0.17 26.70
C PRO A 75 22.86 0.49 25.51
N ALA A 76 22.51 1.77 25.39
CA ALA A 76 21.69 2.25 24.29
C ALA A 76 22.36 1.87 22.95
N PRO A 77 21.62 1.24 22.01
CA PRO A 77 22.16 0.93 20.69
C PRO A 77 22.62 2.18 19.96
N ARG A 78 23.61 2.02 19.07
CA ARG A 78 23.97 3.11 18.14
C ARG A 78 22.83 3.32 17.14
N TYR A 79 22.70 4.54 16.62
CA TYR A 79 21.64 4.88 15.67
C TYR A 79 21.66 4.02 14.40
N SER A 80 22.85 3.62 13.95
CA SER A 80 23.04 2.68 12.83
C SER A 80 22.58 1.24 13.14
N GLU A 81 22.60 0.86 14.41
CA GLU A 81 22.24 -0.49 14.87
C GLU A 81 20.75 -0.62 15.19
N MET A 82 20.05 0.51 15.41
CA MET A 82 18.62 0.50 15.77
C MET A 82 17.74 -0.13 14.69
N ARG A 83 18.08 0.00 13.40
CA ARG A 83 17.30 -0.63 12.30
C ARG A 83 17.50 -2.14 12.18
N LEU A 84 18.57 -2.66 12.76
CA LEU A 84 18.97 -4.07 12.64
C LEU A 84 18.63 -4.87 13.89
N ARG A 85 18.23 -4.21 14.99
CA ARG A 85 17.85 -4.90 16.21
C ARG A 85 16.38 -5.25 16.17
N GLU A 86 16.09 -6.53 16.31
CA GLU A 86 14.76 -7.04 16.65
C GLU A 86 14.43 -6.57 18.07
N THR A 87 13.83 -5.39 18.19
CA THR A 87 13.38 -4.85 19.47
C THR A 87 11.87 -4.91 19.55
N GLY A 88 11.35 -5.65 20.52
CA GLY A 88 9.92 -5.71 20.76
C GLY A 88 9.46 -7.05 21.34
N PRO A 89 8.23 -7.12 21.86
CA PRO A 89 7.61 -8.35 22.36
C PRO A 89 7.51 -9.44 21.28
N THR A 90 7.65 -9.07 20.01
CA THR A 90 7.48 -9.92 18.83
C THR A 90 8.81 -10.24 18.13
N SER A 91 9.96 -9.89 18.74
CA SER A 91 11.31 -10.25 18.24
C SER A 91 11.53 -11.76 18.01
N LYS A 92 10.73 -12.64 18.62
CA LYS A 92 10.74 -14.10 18.40
C LYS A 92 9.69 -14.59 17.38
N SER A 93 8.90 -13.68 16.82
CA SER A 93 7.79 -13.93 15.92
C SER A 93 8.23 -13.58 14.50
N THR A 94 8.79 -14.54 13.78
CA THR A 94 9.00 -14.42 12.34
C THR A 94 7.68 -14.80 11.65
N PRO A 95 6.99 -13.89 10.93
CA PRO A 95 5.82 -14.30 10.17
C PRO A 95 6.27 -15.25 9.07
N SER A 96 5.87 -16.52 9.15
CA SER A 96 6.09 -17.47 8.08
C SER A 96 5.25 -17.06 6.87
N LEU A 97 5.90 -16.72 5.76
CA LEU A 97 5.22 -16.40 4.50
C LEU A 97 4.33 -17.56 4.01
N GLN A 98 4.65 -18.81 4.40
CA GLN A 98 3.86 -20.00 4.08
C GLN A 98 2.49 -20.02 4.78
N GLN A 99 2.30 -19.23 5.84
CA GLN A 99 1.02 -19.08 6.55
C GLN A 99 0.15 -17.94 6.01
N ILE A 100 0.67 -17.13 5.07
CA ILE A 100 -0.08 -16.04 4.46
C ILE A 100 -0.87 -16.62 3.29
N HIS A 101 -2.13 -16.97 3.56
CA HIS A 101 -3.06 -17.29 2.48
C HIS A 101 -3.30 -16.03 1.63
N THR A 102 -2.69 -15.98 0.45
CA THR A 102 -3.02 -14.96 -0.56
C THR A 102 -4.47 -15.18 -0.96
N VAL A 103 -5.34 -14.24 -0.59
CA VAL A 103 -6.78 -14.35 -0.88
C VAL A 103 -7.06 -13.83 -2.28
N TYR A 104 -6.34 -14.34 -3.27
CA TYR A 104 -6.72 -14.16 -4.68
C TYR A 104 -7.73 -15.23 -5.04
N ASP A 105 -8.92 -15.05 -4.49
CA ASP A 105 -10.03 -15.95 -4.69
C ASP A 105 -10.95 -15.47 -5.82
N TYR A 106 -10.37 -15.25 -7.00
CA TYR A 106 -11.19 -15.29 -8.22
C TYR A 106 -11.64 -16.71 -8.54
N GLN A 107 -11.08 -17.72 -7.84
CA GLN A 107 -11.15 -19.12 -8.22
C GLN A 107 -12.14 -20.00 -7.43
N ARG A 108 -12.62 -19.60 -6.23
CA ARG A 108 -13.64 -20.38 -5.47
C ARG A 108 -15.02 -20.42 -6.07
N CYS A 109 -15.26 -19.76 -7.20
CA CYS A 109 -16.42 -20.05 -8.01
C CYS A 109 -16.04 -20.47 -9.45
N ILE A 110 -14.92 -21.17 -9.68
CA ILE A 110 -14.76 -21.90 -10.95
C ILE A 110 -15.87 -22.97 -11.11
N SER A 111 -16.37 -23.55 -10.01
CA SER A 111 -17.53 -24.44 -10.05
C SER A 111 -18.87 -23.72 -10.19
N CYS A 112 -18.91 -22.38 -10.03
CA CYS A 112 -20.06 -21.54 -10.32
C CYS A 112 -19.76 -20.85 -11.65
N HIS A 113 -19.97 -21.56 -12.76
CA HIS A 113 -19.75 -21.09 -14.14
C HIS A 113 -20.62 -19.89 -14.57
N ASP A 114 -21.19 -19.14 -13.63
CA ASP A 114 -21.92 -17.92 -13.89
C ASP A 114 -21.19 -16.71 -13.27
N PRO A 115 -20.39 -15.97 -14.07
CA PRO A 115 -19.77 -14.72 -13.64
C PRO A 115 -20.78 -13.62 -13.29
N HIS A 116 -22.09 -13.86 -13.42
CA HIS A 116 -23.18 -12.93 -13.10
C HIS A 116 -23.97 -13.25 -11.82
N THR A 117 -23.72 -14.37 -11.13
CA THR A 117 -24.60 -14.80 -10.02
C THR A 117 -24.21 -14.39 -8.61
N LEU A 118 -22.96 -13.99 -8.33
CA LEU A 118 -22.67 -13.42 -7.02
C LEU A 118 -22.98 -11.91 -7.03
N ARG A 119 -24.28 -11.58 -7.08
CA ARG A 119 -24.74 -10.21 -6.88
C ARG A 119 -24.50 -9.83 -5.41
N VAL A 120 -23.30 -9.35 -5.13
CA VAL A 120 -23.00 -8.77 -3.82
C VAL A 120 -23.69 -7.42 -3.76
N HIS A 121 -24.73 -7.33 -2.93
CA HIS A 121 -25.38 -6.09 -2.56
C HIS A 121 -25.04 -5.82 -1.10
N PRO A 122 -24.01 -5.01 -0.82
CA PRO A 122 -23.73 -4.61 0.55
C PRO A 122 -24.96 -3.94 1.15
N SER A 123 -25.34 -4.33 2.36
CA SER A 123 -26.41 -3.62 3.07
C SER A 123 -25.94 -2.20 3.40
N ASP A 124 -26.90 -1.27 3.53
CA ASP A 124 -26.58 0.10 3.94
C ASP A 124 -25.85 0.13 5.29
N GLU A 125 -26.21 -0.77 6.21
CA GLU A 125 -25.54 -0.94 7.49
C GLU A 125 -24.06 -1.36 7.32
N ALA A 126 -23.78 -2.38 6.50
CA ALA A 126 -22.41 -2.82 6.24
C ALA A 126 -21.58 -1.71 5.57
N LYS A 127 -22.21 -0.93 4.67
CA LYS A 127 -21.63 0.25 4.04
C LYS A 127 -21.26 1.31 5.06
N GLN A 128 -22.20 1.69 5.93
CA GLN A 128 -21.94 2.68 6.99
C GLN A 128 -20.84 2.21 7.93
N GLN A 129 -20.86 0.95 8.37
CA GLN A 129 -19.82 0.38 9.21
C GLN A 129 -18.44 0.46 8.54
N SER A 130 -18.36 0.13 7.24
CA SER A 130 -17.11 0.23 6.48
C SER A 130 -16.61 1.67 6.34
N LEU A 131 -17.53 2.64 6.17
CA LEU A 131 -17.19 4.06 6.12
C LEU A 131 -16.67 4.57 7.46
N VAL A 132 -17.31 4.19 8.58
CA VAL A 132 -16.90 4.55 9.95
C VAL A 132 -15.52 3.97 10.26
N THR A 133 -15.31 2.67 10.10
CA THR A 133 -14.02 2.03 10.39
C THR A 133 -12.90 2.60 9.52
N ARG A 134 -13.19 2.97 8.26
CA ARG A 134 -12.21 3.62 7.39
C ARG A 134 -11.89 5.04 7.85
N ALA A 135 -12.89 5.79 8.32
CA ALA A 135 -12.73 7.14 8.84
C ALA A 135 -11.94 7.16 10.15
N GLU A 136 -12.16 6.21 11.06
CA GLU A 136 -11.42 6.08 12.32
C GLU A 136 -9.91 5.94 12.11
N ARG A 137 -9.49 5.38 10.98
CA ARG A 137 -8.07 5.19 10.64
C ARG A 137 -7.46 6.37 9.88
N ARG A 138 -8.19 7.46 9.63
CA ARG A 138 -7.73 8.57 8.78
C ARG A 138 -8.07 9.92 9.40
N ALA A 139 -7.15 10.87 9.30
CA ALA A 139 -7.43 12.24 9.74
C ALA A 139 -8.50 12.94 8.88
N PHE A 140 -8.58 12.59 7.60
CA PHE A 140 -9.57 13.12 6.63
C PHE A 140 -9.68 12.21 5.41
N ASN A 141 -10.69 12.40 4.56
CA ASN A 141 -10.78 11.68 3.30
C ASN A 141 -9.64 12.08 2.36
N GLY A 142 -8.64 11.21 2.22
CA GLY A 142 -7.44 11.47 1.43
C GLY A 142 -6.18 11.13 2.21
N ALA A 143 -6.18 11.39 3.52
CA ALA A 143 -5.08 11.08 4.41
C ALA A 143 -4.72 9.59 4.36
N PRO A 144 -3.43 9.22 4.31
CA PRO A 144 -3.00 7.84 4.51
C PRO A 144 -3.59 7.25 5.80
N PRO A 145 -4.01 5.97 5.81
CA PRO A 145 -4.49 5.34 7.01
C PRO A 145 -3.36 5.10 8.01
N VAL A 146 -3.65 5.26 9.30
CA VAL A 146 -2.76 4.80 10.38
C VAL A 146 -2.68 3.27 10.38
N ILE A 147 -1.53 2.74 10.79
CA ILE A 147 -1.29 1.31 10.89
C ILE A 147 -1.97 0.81 12.17
N PRO A 148 -2.92 -0.14 12.12
CA PRO A 148 -3.67 -0.58 13.30
C PRO A 148 -2.96 -1.70 14.09
N HIS A 149 -1.72 -1.99 13.75
CA HIS A 149 -0.90 -3.04 14.37
C HIS A 149 0.54 -2.53 14.55
N THR A 150 1.29 -3.22 15.39
CA THR A 150 2.72 -2.94 15.59
C THR A 150 3.49 -3.17 14.29
N VAL A 151 4.52 -2.38 14.06
CA VAL A 151 5.51 -2.56 13.00
C VAL A 151 6.85 -2.78 13.68
N GLU A 152 7.45 -3.94 13.49
CA GLU A 152 8.77 -4.26 14.06
C GLU A 152 9.88 -4.24 13.01
N HIS A 153 9.51 -4.37 11.73
CA HIS A 153 10.39 -4.26 10.58
C HIS A 153 9.84 -3.19 9.64
N THR A 154 10.61 -2.11 9.43
CA THR A 154 10.23 -1.02 8.53
C THR A 154 10.73 -1.27 7.10
N ASP A 155 11.10 -2.50 6.77
CA ASP A 155 11.40 -2.86 5.39
C ASP A 155 10.10 -2.98 4.58
N ASP A 156 10.16 -2.58 3.32
CA ASP A 156 8.96 -2.53 2.48
C ASP A 156 8.46 -3.92 2.08
N ALA A 157 9.34 -4.92 2.10
CA ALA A 157 9.01 -6.29 1.72
C ALA A 157 8.05 -6.93 2.75
N ALA A 158 8.27 -6.67 4.04
CA ALA A 158 7.42 -7.13 5.13
C ALA A 158 5.99 -6.57 5.01
N CYS A 159 5.85 -5.27 4.71
CA CYS A 159 4.54 -4.68 4.45
C CYS A 159 3.90 -5.28 3.18
N PHE A 160 4.68 -5.42 2.12
CA PHE A 160 4.21 -5.89 0.82
C PHE A 160 3.74 -7.35 0.84
N ALA A 161 4.33 -8.21 1.67
CA ALA A 161 3.94 -9.61 1.81
C ALA A 161 2.45 -9.78 2.13
N CYS A 162 1.89 -8.90 2.97
CA CYS A 162 0.47 -8.91 3.32
C CYS A 162 -0.36 -7.92 2.48
N HIS A 163 0.17 -6.73 2.20
CA HIS A 163 -0.60 -5.66 1.57
C HIS A 163 -0.51 -5.62 0.05
N GLY A 164 0.50 -6.20 -0.59
CA GLY A 164 0.71 -6.10 -2.04
C GLY A 164 -0.50 -6.59 -2.85
N GLN A 165 -0.97 -7.79 -2.52
CA GLN A 165 -2.18 -8.40 -3.08
C GLN A 165 -3.35 -8.46 -2.10
N GLY A 166 -3.11 -8.10 -0.84
CA GLY A 166 -4.04 -8.32 0.26
C GLY A 166 -3.94 -9.75 0.80
N ALA A 167 -4.16 -9.89 2.10
CA ALA A 167 -4.05 -11.16 2.81
C ALA A 167 -5.06 -11.23 3.96
N ARG A 168 -5.38 -12.46 4.37
CA ARG A 168 -6.15 -12.72 5.59
C ARG A 168 -5.26 -13.45 6.59
N VAL A 169 -5.17 -12.89 7.79
CA VAL A 169 -4.37 -13.44 8.90
C VAL A 169 -5.31 -13.62 10.09
N GLY A 170 -5.81 -14.85 10.27
CA GLY A 170 -6.91 -15.14 11.18
C GLY A 170 -8.16 -14.31 10.83
N ASP A 171 -8.67 -13.57 11.81
CA ASP A 171 -9.84 -12.69 11.63
C ASP A 171 -9.48 -11.32 11.05
N ARG A 172 -8.19 -11.02 10.85
CA ARG A 172 -7.73 -9.74 10.30
C ARG A 172 -7.58 -9.83 8.78
N VAL A 173 -7.88 -8.72 8.12
CA VAL A 173 -7.68 -8.53 6.69
C VAL A 173 -6.66 -7.43 6.49
N ALA A 174 -5.57 -7.76 5.81
CA ALA A 174 -4.68 -6.79 5.20
C ALA A 174 -5.27 -6.41 3.85
N ASN A 175 -5.81 -5.19 3.75
CA ASN A 175 -6.30 -4.69 2.48
C ASN A 175 -5.16 -4.61 1.46
N ARG A 176 -5.48 -4.91 0.20
CA ARG A 176 -4.59 -4.71 -0.93
C ARG A 176 -4.14 -3.24 -0.99
N LEU A 177 -2.92 -2.96 -1.45
CA LEU A 177 -2.45 -1.59 -1.67
C LEU A 177 -3.36 -0.86 -2.65
N SER A 178 -3.81 0.33 -2.27
CA SER A 178 -4.67 1.17 -3.11
C SER A 178 -3.89 1.90 -4.21
N HIS A 179 -2.57 1.96 -4.08
CA HIS A 179 -1.65 2.60 -5.01
C HIS A 179 -0.63 1.60 -5.55
N ARG A 180 0.11 2.01 -6.59
CA ARG A 180 1.30 1.27 -7.04
C ARG A 180 2.29 1.10 -5.91
N PHE A 181 3.15 0.08 -5.96
CA PHE A 181 4.18 -0.09 -4.95
C PHE A 181 5.05 1.18 -4.81
N LEU A 182 5.27 1.59 -3.57
CA LEU A 182 6.14 2.70 -3.16
C LEU A 182 7.01 2.19 -2.02
N VAL A 183 8.25 2.66 -1.97
CA VAL A 183 9.19 2.34 -0.89
C VAL A 183 8.98 3.28 0.31
N ASN A 184 9.41 2.83 1.48
CA ASN A 184 9.27 3.45 2.80
C ASN A 184 7.80 3.68 3.21
N CYS A 185 7.04 2.60 3.40
CA CYS A 185 5.61 2.64 3.76
C CYS A 185 5.31 3.59 4.95
N VAL A 186 6.18 3.58 5.97
CA VAL A 186 6.05 4.39 7.20
C VAL A 186 6.30 5.88 6.99
N GLN A 187 6.71 6.32 5.80
CA GLN A 187 6.79 7.74 5.46
C GLN A 187 5.40 8.38 5.40
N CYS A 188 4.40 7.62 4.99
CA CYS A 188 3.01 8.09 4.86
C CYS A 188 2.09 7.43 5.88
N HIS A 189 2.31 6.16 6.21
CA HIS A 189 1.49 5.40 7.14
C HIS A 189 2.08 5.46 8.54
N ALA A 190 1.49 6.28 9.41
CA ALA A 190 1.95 6.40 10.79
C ALA A 190 1.56 5.17 11.62
N GLU A 191 2.52 4.67 12.38
CA GLU A 191 2.29 3.71 13.46
C GLU A 191 1.45 4.34 14.60
N PRO A 192 0.77 3.52 15.41
CA PRO A 192 0.13 4.03 16.61
C PRO A 192 1.19 4.56 17.58
N ALA A 193 0.81 5.49 18.45
CA ALA A 193 1.73 6.05 19.43
C ALA A 193 2.40 4.92 20.25
N PRO A 194 3.73 4.91 20.40
CA PRO A 194 4.41 3.87 21.14
C PRO A 194 4.07 3.94 22.63
N LYS A 195 4.13 2.81 23.34
CA LYS A 195 4.03 2.81 24.82
C LYS A 195 5.25 3.51 25.44
N PRO A 196 5.08 4.30 26.52
CA PRO A 196 3.85 4.53 27.28
C PRO A 196 2.96 5.66 26.71
N PHE A 197 3.38 6.36 25.66
CA PHE A 197 2.64 7.51 25.11
C PHE A 197 1.27 7.15 24.52
N ALA A 198 1.04 5.88 24.19
CA ALA A 198 -0.30 5.37 23.85
C ALA A 198 -1.35 5.67 24.93
N GLU A 199 -0.95 5.65 26.21
CA GLU A 199 -1.83 5.86 27.36
C GLU A 199 -1.99 7.36 27.69
N LEU A 200 -0.98 8.18 27.32
CA LEU A 200 -1.03 9.65 27.47
C LEU A 200 -1.97 10.35 26.46
N ALA A 201 -2.42 9.66 25.41
CA ALA A 201 -3.31 10.26 24.40
C ALA A 201 -4.63 10.78 24.98
N GLY A 202 -5.05 10.30 26.16
CA GLY A 202 -6.21 10.82 26.90
C GLY A 202 -5.88 11.84 28.00
N GLU A 203 -4.60 12.00 28.36
CA GLU A 203 -4.16 12.88 29.46
C GLU A 203 -3.71 14.26 28.98
N ILE A 204 -3.27 14.36 27.71
CA ILE A 204 -2.83 15.62 27.10
C ILE A 204 -3.84 16.06 26.04
N GLU A 205 -4.79 16.89 26.44
CA GLU A 205 -5.84 17.41 25.56
C GLU A 205 -5.29 18.58 24.70
N PHE A 206 -4.50 18.28 23.67
CA PHE A 206 -4.28 19.25 22.59
C PHE A 206 -5.48 19.19 21.64
N THR A 207 -6.45 20.07 21.85
CA THR A 207 -7.61 20.15 20.95
C THR A 207 -7.18 20.76 19.62
N SER A 208 -7.07 19.93 18.58
CA SER A 208 -6.91 20.44 17.22
C SER A 208 -8.25 20.99 16.71
N THR A 209 -8.23 22.20 16.16
CA THR A 209 -9.38 22.78 15.44
C THR A 209 -9.49 22.28 13.99
N PHE A 210 -8.55 21.42 13.56
CA PHE A 210 -8.56 20.84 12.22
C PHE A 210 -9.90 20.12 11.95
N ARG A 211 -10.45 20.37 10.76
CA ARG A 211 -11.64 19.71 10.25
C ARG A 211 -11.27 19.10 8.91
N GLY A 212 -11.19 17.78 8.89
CA GLY A 212 -10.91 17.01 7.69
C GLY A 212 -12.05 17.06 6.68
N LEU A 213 -11.73 16.84 5.40
CA LEU A 213 -12.74 16.55 4.39
C LEU A 213 -13.54 15.31 4.78
N PRO A 214 -14.89 15.35 4.73
CA PRO A 214 -15.72 14.21 5.07
C PRO A 214 -15.55 13.08 4.06
N THR A 215 -15.82 11.84 4.51
CA THR A 215 -15.84 10.69 3.59
C THR A 215 -17.15 10.70 2.80
N PRO A 216 -17.10 10.70 1.46
CA PRO A 216 -18.30 10.70 0.64
C PRO A 216 -18.96 9.32 0.69
N SER A 217 -20.28 9.31 0.73
CA SER A 217 -21.10 8.09 0.83
C SER A 217 -21.45 7.50 -0.54
N SER A 218 -21.59 8.32 -1.57
CA SER A 218 -21.85 7.93 -2.96
C SER A 218 -21.50 9.05 -3.91
N GLY A 219 -21.28 8.74 -5.18
CA GLY A 219 -21.23 9.73 -6.24
C GLY A 219 -22.55 9.85 -6.99
N ASP A 220 -22.74 11.00 -7.62
CA ASP A 220 -23.92 11.31 -8.41
C ASP A 220 -24.04 10.40 -9.63
N ARG A 221 -25.27 10.29 -10.14
CA ARG A 221 -25.60 9.56 -11.36
C ARG A 221 -26.27 10.51 -12.34
N ALA A 222 -25.95 10.36 -13.61
CA ALA A 222 -26.60 11.15 -14.67
C ALA A 222 -28.10 10.82 -14.83
N PHE A 223 -28.47 9.55 -14.60
CA PHE A 223 -29.84 9.04 -14.63
C PHE A 223 -29.93 7.73 -13.84
N ASP A 224 -31.14 7.22 -13.59
CA ASP A 224 -31.33 5.96 -12.87
C ASP A 224 -30.66 4.78 -13.61
N GLY A 225 -29.91 3.95 -12.88
CA GLY A 225 -29.09 2.89 -13.46
C GLY A 225 -27.77 3.33 -14.12
N ALA A 226 -27.53 4.62 -14.37
CA ALA A 226 -26.22 5.09 -14.86
C ALA A 226 -25.14 4.82 -13.81
N PRO A 227 -23.91 4.42 -14.17
CA PRO A 227 -22.83 4.22 -13.21
C PRO A 227 -22.60 5.47 -12.34
N PRO A 228 -22.40 5.32 -11.02
CA PRO A 228 -22.08 6.45 -10.16
C PRO A 228 -20.70 7.01 -10.52
N VAL A 229 -20.58 8.33 -10.46
CA VAL A 229 -19.29 9.03 -10.48
C VAL A 229 -18.43 8.54 -9.30
N ILE A 230 -17.11 8.45 -9.48
CA ILE A 230 -16.17 8.15 -8.39
C ILE A 230 -16.12 9.36 -7.47
N PRO A 231 -16.62 9.27 -6.21
CA PRO A 231 -16.80 10.44 -5.37
C PRO A 231 -15.53 10.77 -4.57
N HIS A 232 -14.34 10.39 -5.04
CA HIS A 232 -13.09 10.66 -4.36
C HIS A 232 -11.95 10.71 -5.36
N SER A 233 -10.81 11.30 -4.97
CA SER A 233 -9.60 11.27 -5.78
C SER A 233 -9.17 9.82 -6.06
N THR A 234 -8.66 9.60 -7.26
CA THR A 234 -8.04 8.36 -7.72
C THR A 234 -6.54 8.34 -7.48
N TRP A 235 -5.92 9.49 -7.22
CA TRP A 235 -4.51 9.55 -6.81
C TRP A 235 -4.30 8.81 -5.48
N MET A 236 -3.32 7.92 -5.47
CA MET A 236 -3.05 6.95 -4.39
C MET A 236 -4.20 5.95 -4.13
N ARG A 237 -5.16 5.84 -5.06
CA ARG A 237 -6.32 4.94 -5.05
C ARG A 237 -6.60 4.34 -6.43
N GLU A 238 -5.55 4.15 -7.22
CA GLU A 238 -5.61 3.63 -8.58
C GLU A 238 -6.07 2.17 -8.63
N ASN A 239 -5.86 1.42 -7.54
CA ASN A 239 -6.31 0.04 -7.41
C ASN A 239 -7.68 -0.03 -6.73
N CYS A 240 -8.75 0.16 -7.50
CA CYS A 240 -10.12 0.23 -6.98
C CYS A 240 -10.52 -0.97 -6.11
N LEU A 241 -10.02 -2.16 -6.46
CA LEU A 241 -10.31 -3.41 -5.76
C LEU A 241 -9.68 -3.50 -4.36
N SER A 242 -8.75 -2.60 -3.99
CA SER A 242 -8.26 -2.48 -2.60
C SER A 242 -9.37 -2.20 -1.60
N CYS A 243 -10.41 -1.49 -2.06
CA CYS A 243 -11.58 -1.15 -1.25
C CYS A 243 -12.82 -1.87 -1.74
N HIS A 244 -12.95 -2.05 -3.06
CA HIS A 244 -14.15 -2.57 -3.70
C HIS A 244 -14.08 -4.08 -4.05
N GLY A 245 -12.96 -4.75 -3.77
CA GLY A 245 -12.65 -6.10 -4.28
C GLY A 245 -13.04 -7.30 -3.40
N GLY A 246 -14.09 -7.19 -2.59
CA GLY A 246 -14.63 -8.31 -1.82
C GLY A 246 -13.72 -8.79 -0.70
N THR A 247 -13.12 -9.99 -0.84
CA THR A 247 -12.45 -10.75 0.24
C THR A 247 -11.31 -9.99 0.95
N VAL A 248 -10.61 -9.12 0.22
CA VAL A 248 -9.54 -8.23 0.70
C VAL A 248 -9.93 -6.75 0.65
N GLY A 249 -11.17 -6.46 0.25
CA GLY A 249 -11.77 -5.13 0.24
C GLY A 249 -12.55 -4.85 1.52
N TRP A 250 -13.40 -3.81 1.48
CA TRP A 250 -14.34 -3.51 2.55
C TRP A 250 -15.69 -4.17 2.25
N PRO A 251 -16.24 -4.99 3.16
CA PRO A 251 -17.50 -5.70 2.91
C PRO A 251 -18.66 -4.78 2.51
N GLY A 252 -18.73 -3.59 3.11
CA GLY A 252 -19.74 -2.57 2.83
C GLY A 252 -19.55 -1.79 1.53
N LEU A 253 -18.39 -1.92 0.88
CA LEU A 253 -18.03 -1.15 -0.31
C LEU A 253 -17.83 -2.06 -1.54
N GLU A 254 -18.15 -3.36 -1.46
CA GLU A 254 -17.96 -4.25 -2.62
C GLU A 254 -18.79 -3.80 -3.84
N VAL A 255 -18.20 -3.92 -5.02
CA VAL A 255 -18.90 -3.67 -6.29
C VAL A 255 -19.54 -4.94 -6.82
N THR A 256 -20.70 -4.81 -7.44
CA THR A 256 -21.47 -5.92 -8.02
C THR A 256 -20.80 -6.56 -9.24
N HIS A 257 -19.77 -5.93 -9.81
CA HIS A 257 -19.12 -6.32 -11.06
C HIS A 257 -17.59 -6.24 -10.99
N ARG A 258 -17.00 -6.91 -9.99
CA ARG A 258 -15.54 -6.94 -9.76
C ARG A 258 -14.70 -7.51 -10.91
N TRP A 259 -15.31 -8.28 -11.82
CA TRP A 259 -14.64 -8.81 -13.03
C TRP A 259 -14.35 -7.73 -14.08
N ARG A 260 -14.94 -6.54 -13.94
CA ARG A 260 -14.61 -5.38 -14.78
C ARG A 260 -13.31 -4.77 -14.25
N THR A 261 -12.21 -5.02 -14.97
CA THR A 261 -10.88 -4.58 -14.56
C THR A 261 -10.63 -3.09 -14.81
N ASN A 262 -11.34 -2.48 -15.77
CA ASN A 262 -11.24 -1.07 -16.09
C ASN A 262 -12.46 -0.29 -15.57
N CYS A 263 -12.41 0.10 -14.30
CA CYS A 263 -13.52 0.78 -13.62
C CYS A 263 -13.83 2.15 -14.25
N THR A 264 -12.81 2.89 -14.69
CA THR A 264 -12.94 4.24 -15.24
C THR A 264 -13.52 4.29 -16.65
N GLN A 265 -13.68 3.13 -17.30
CA GLN A 265 -14.46 3.02 -18.54
C GLN A 265 -15.94 3.38 -18.32
N CYS A 266 -16.48 3.09 -17.14
CA CYS A 266 -17.89 3.32 -16.82
C CYS A 266 -18.08 4.36 -15.72
N HIS A 267 -17.20 4.38 -14.72
CA HIS A 267 -17.26 5.31 -13.60
C HIS A 267 -16.39 6.53 -13.89
N ALA A 268 -17.03 7.64 -14.26
CA ALA A 268 -16.33 8.90 -14.45
C ALA A 268 -15.71 9.38 -13.11
N VAL A 269 -14.53 9.98 -13.17
CA VAL A 269 -13.92 10.64 -12.00
C VAL A 269 -14.65 11.95 -11.70
N SER A 270 -14.87 12.25 -10.43
CA SER A 270 -15.40 13.55 -10.05
C SER A 270 -14.37 14.64 -10.33
N ALA A 271 -14.74 15.64 -11.13
CA ALA A 271 -13.89 16.79 -11.41
C ALA A 271 -13.58 17.61 -10.15
N GLU A 272 -14.45 17.60 -9.14
CA GLU A 272 -14.20 18.28 -7.85
C GLU A 272 -13.10 17.58 -7.04
N PHE A 273 -13.09 16.24 -7.06
CA PHE A 273 -12.14 15.45 -6.28
C PHE A 273 -10.84 15.13 -7.04
N GLU A 274 -10.85 15.23 -8.36
CA GLU A 274 -9.69 14.98 -9.24
C GLU A 274 -9.05 16.26 -9.77
N GLN A 275 -9.26 17.38 -9.07
CA GLN A 275 -8.47 18.56 -9.35
C GLN A 275 -7.02 18.22 -9.02
N ALA A 276 -6.21 17.99 -10.07
CA ALA A 276 -4.77 18.12 -9.93
C ALA A 276 -4.55 19.44 -9.17
N ILE A 277 -3.76 19.40 -8.09
CA ILE A 277 -3.27 20.63 -7.49
C ILE A 277 -2.52 21.33 -8.62
N VAL A 278 -3.23 22.19 -9.38
CA VAL A 278 -2.62 23.20 -10.20
C VAL A 278 -1.95 24.02 -9.13
N MET A 279 -0.65 23.78 -8.93
CA MET A 279 0.24 24.68 -8.21
C MET A 279 -0.11 26.05 -8.77
N ALA A 280 -0.90 26.82 -8.02
CA ALA A 280 -1.40 28.09 -8.49
C ALA A 280 -0.15 28.91 -8.76
N ALA A 281 0.18 29.05 -10.05
CA ALA A 281 1.29 29.86 -10.48
C ALA A 281 1.07 31.24 -9.86
N GLY A 282 2.06 31.66 -9.07
CA GLY A 282 1.88 32.61 -7.99
C GLY A 282 1.08 33.85 -8.33
N THR A 283 0.06 34.11 -7.52
CA THR A 283 -0.36 35.47 -7.18
C THR A 283 -0.67 35.55 -5.70
N THR A 284 0.34 35.32 -4.85
CA THR A 284 0.32 35.84 -3.48
C THR A 284 0.43 37.35 -3.55
N ARG A 285 -0.71 38.04 -3.60
CA ARG A 285 -0.81 39.42 -3.15
C ARG A 285 -0.98 39.38 -1.63
N TRP A 286 0.14 39.42 -0.91
CA TRP A 286 0.12 39.80 0.50
C TRP A 286 -0.40 41.25 0.56
N VAL A 287 -1.54 41.44 1.18
CA VAL A 287 -2.03 42.75 1.62
C VAL A 287 -1.62 42.88 3.09
N PRO A 288 -0.98 43.99 3.50
CA PRO A 288 -0.41 44.17 4.83
C PRO A 288 -1.44 44.11 5.97
#